data_AF-A0A933T949-F1
#
_entry.id   AF-A0A933T949-F1
#
_cell.length_a   1.000
_cell.length_b   1.000
_cell.length_c   1.000
_cell.angle_alpha   90.00
_cell.angle_beta   90.00
_cell.angle_gamma   90.00
#
_symmetry.space_group_name_H-M   'P 1'
#
loop_
_entity.id
_entity.type
_entity.pdbx_description
1 polymer ?
#
loop_
_entity_poly.entity_id
_entity_poly.type
_entity_poly.pdbx_seq_one_letter_code
_entity_poly.pdbx_strand_id
1 'polypeptide(L)' 'MIELDGSQHALPDEILKDRQRNVWLEKEGYTVVRFWDNEVLTNTSGVLEVIRERLHRTPSPQGRESNYPLEMRKNSNNAW' A
#
# COMPACT_ATOMS: atom_id res chain seq x y z
N MET A 1 -0.60 -1.16 -2.03
CA MET A 1 -0.06 -0.23 -1.02
C MET A 1 1.45 -0.23 -1.15
N ILE A 2 2.09 0.95 -1.09
CA ILE A 2 3.55 1.09 -1.20
C ILE A 2 4.10 1.55 0.15
N GLU A 3 5.15 0.89 0.61
CA GLU A 3 5.88 1.19 1.85
C GLU A 3 7.35 1.46 1.52
N LEU A 4 7.95 2.36 2.29
CA LEU A 4 9.36 2.70 2.18
C LEU A 4 10.07 2.22 3.45
N ASP A 5 11.06 1.35 3.27
CA ASP A 5 11.81 0.77 4.37
C ASP A 5 13.11 1.56 4.59
N GLY A 6 13.18 2.19 5.76
CA GLY A 6 14.42 2.77 6.29
C GLY A 6 15.21 1.77 7.14
N SER A 7 16.50 2.03 7.35
CA SER A 7 17.40 1.13 8.11
C SER A 7 17.11 1.02 9.62
N GLN A 8 15.96 1.48 10.10
CA GLN A 8 15.61 1.59 11.53
C GLN A 8 14.49 0.61 11.99
N HIS A 9 14.01 -0.29 11.12
CA HIS A 9 12.98 -1.29 11.47
C HIS A 9 13.48 -2.52 12.24
N ALA A 10 14.63 -2.45 12.92
CA ALA A 10 15.30 -3.62 13.51
C ALA A 10 14.90 -3.93 14.97
N LEU A 11 14.00 -3.15 15.59
CA LEU A 11 13.56 -3.44 16.95
C LEU A 11 12.55 -4.61 16.94
N PRO A 12 12.68 -5.61 17.85
CA PRO A 12 11.81 -6.79 17.89
C PRO A 12 10.30 -6.48 17.91
N ASP A 13 9.90 -5.42 18.62
CA ASP A 13 8.50 -5.02 18.73
C ASP A 13 7.95 -4.43 17.42
N GLU A 14 8.78 -3.70 16.67
CA GLU A 14 8.40 -3.15 15.35
C GLU A 14 8.26 -4.27 14.31
N ILE A 15 9.11 -5.29 14.35
CA ILE A 15 9.02 -6.47 13.47
C ILE A 15 7.68 -7.21 13.69
N LEU A 16 7.26 -7.37 14.94
CA LEU A 16 5.99 -8.02 15.27
C LEU A 16 4.78 -7.20 14.79
N LYS A 17 4.83 -5.88 14.97
CA LYS A 17 3.79 -4.96 14.53
C LYS A 17 3.68 -4.92 13.00
N ASP A 18 4.80 -4.85 12.29
CA ASP A 18 4.82 -4.88 10.82
C ASP A 18 4.25 -6.19 10.29
N ARG A 19 4.58 -7.33 10.91
CA ARG A 19 3.99 -8.61 10.53
C ARG A 19 2.48 -8.61 10.69
N GLN A 20 1.97 -8.14 11.83
CA GLN A 20 0.52 -8.10 12.09
C GLN A 20 -0.21 -7.23 11.07
N ARG A 21 0.37 -6.06 10.76
CA ARG A 21 -0.14 -5.14 9.76
C ARG A 21 -0.15 -5.76 8.36
N ASN A 22 0.92 -6.45 7.97
CA ASN A 22 1.02 -7.09 6.67
C ASN A 22 -0.08 -8.15 6.49
N VAL A 23 -0.28 -8.99 7.52
CA VAL A 23 -1.33 -10.01 7.53
C VAL A 23 -2.72 -9.40 7.42
N TRP A 24 -2.97 -8.29 8.11
CA TRP A 24 -4.26 -7.59 8.03
C TRP A 24 -4.49 -7.00 6.63
N LEU A 25 -3.49 -6.35 6.04
CA LEU A 25 -3.59 -5.76 4.70
C LEU A 25 -3.85 -6.82 3.61
N GLU A 26 -3.17 -7.96 3.70
CA GLU A 26 -3.38 -9.08 2.78
C GLU A 26 -4.81 -9.64 2.89
N LYS A 27 -5.36 -9.76 4.11
CA LYS A 27 -6.75 -10.19 4.34
C LYS A 27 -7.77 -9.22 3.74
N GLU A 28 -7.47 -7.93 3.75
CA GLU A 28 -8.31 -6.89 3.15
C GLU A 28 -8.13 -6.80 1.62
N GLY A 29 -7.33 -7.68 1.01
CA GLY A 29 -7.11 -7.73 -0.43
C GLY A 29 -6.07 -6.74 -0.96
N TYR A 30 -5.28 -6.13 -0.07
CA TYR A 30 -4.17 -5.28 -0.47
C TYR A 30 -2.91 -6.10 -0.72
N THR A 31 -2.22 -5.79 -1.81
CA THR A 31 -0.82 -6.19 -1.99
C THR A 31 0.08 -5.10 -1.41
N VAL A 32 0.98 -5.48 -0.50
CA VAL A 32 2.01 -4.61 0.05
C VAL A 32 3.29 -4.75 -0.75
N VAL A 33 3.88 -3.61 -1.09
CA VAL A 33 5.11 -3.49 -1.87
C VAL A 33 6.07 -2.62 -1.08
N ARG A 34 7.25 -3.15 -0.76
CA ARG A 34 8.30 -2.42 -0.06
C ARG A 34 9.43 -2.05 -1.02
N PHE A 35 9.93 -0.83 -0.87
CA PHE A 35 11.16 -0.36 -1.50
C PHE A 35 12.08 0.19 -0.42
N TRP A 36 13.38 0.03 -0.61
CA TRP A 36 14.33 0.70 0.25
C TRP A 36 14.37 2.20 -0.06
N ASP A 37 14.53 3.05 0.95
CA ASP A 37 14.63 4.50 0.77
C ASP A 37 15.70 4.88 -0.26
N ASN A 38 16.88 4.25 -0.17
CA ASN A 38 17.97 4.51 -1.11
C ASN A 38 17.62 4.09 -2.54
N GLU A 39 16.83 3.03 -2.74
CA GLU A 39 16.38 2.60 -4.07
C GLU A 39 15.45 3.64 -4.70
N VAL A 40 14.52 4.20 -3.92
CA VAL A 40 13.65 5.28 -4.42
C VAL A 40 14.44 6.53 -4.79
N LEU A 41 15.43 6.89 -3.96
CA LEU A 41 16.26 8.08 -4.15
C LEU A 41 17.25 7.94 -5.30
N THR A 42 17.76 6.73 -5.58
CA THR A 42 18.85 6.51 -6.55
C THR A 42 18.43 5.79 -7.83
N ASN A 43 17.30 5.08 -7.81
CA ASN A 43 16.80 4.27 -8.91
C ASN A 43 15.27 4.40 -9.07
N THR A 44 14.77 5.64 -9.14
CA THR A 44 13.32 5.89 -9.29
C THR A 44 12.73 5.22 -10.52
N SER A 45 13.48 5.12 -11.63
CA SER A 45 12.99 4.47 -12.86
C SER A 45 12.72 2.98 -12.64
N GLY A 46 13.62 2.26 -11.95
CA GLY A 46 13.39 0.86 -11.59
C GLY A 46 12.18 0.70 -10.68
N VAL A 47 12.04 1.55 -9.66
CA VAL A 47 10.88 1.54 -8.75
C VAL A 47 9.56 1.70 -9.52
N LEU A 48 9.50 2.66 -10.45
CA LEU A 48 8.32 2.90 -11.28
C LEU A 48 7.99 1.71 -12.19
N GLU A 49 8.98 1.03 -12.73
CA GLU A 49 8.77 -0.16 -13.54
C GLU A 49 8.11 -1.27 -12.73
N VAL A 50 8.61 -1.55 -11.51
CA VAL A 50 8.01 -2.58 -10.66
C VAL A 50 6.59 -2.20 -10.23
N ILE A 51 6.32 -0.92 -9.95
CA ILE A 51 4.95 -0.45 -9.68
C ILE A 51 4.04 -0.71 -10.87
N ARG A 52 4.47 -0.34 -12.08
CA ARG A 52 3.72 -0.54 -13.33
C ARG A 52 3.39 -2.00 -13.55
N GLU A 53 4.38 -2.90 -13.40
CA GLU A 53 4.16 -4.34 -13.54
C GLU A 53 3.13 -4.90 -12.56
N ARG A 54 3.14 -4.41 -11.31
CA ARG A 54 2.19 -4.85 -10.28
C ARG A 54 0.77 -4.37 -10.55
N LEU A 55 0.60 -3.15 -11.05
CA LEU A 55 -0.72 -2.64 -11.47
C LEU A 55 -1.33 -3.47 -12.61
N HIS A 56 -0.51 -4.02 -13.50
CA HIS A 56 -1.00 -4.90 -14.56
C HIS A 56 -1.43 -6.29 -14.05
N ARG A 57 -0.86 -6.76 -12.94
CA ARG A 57 -1.09 -8.12 -12.41
C ARG A 57 -2.15 -8.17 -11.31
N THR A 58 -2.31 -7.09 -10.57
CA THR A 58 -3.24 -7.02 -9.45
C THR A 58 -4.34 -6.01 -9.77
N PRO A 59 -5.57 -6.44 -10.10
CA PRO A 59 -6.68 -5.51 -10.13
C PRO A 59 -6.79 -4.87 -8.74
N SER A 60 -6.93 -3.53 -8.71
CA SER A 60 -7.12 -2.81 -7.45
C SER A 60 -8.22 -3.52 -6.64
N PRO A 61 -8.03 -3.78 -5.33
CA PRO A 61 -9.14 -4.23 -4.50
C PRO A 61 -10.29 -3.27 -4.78
N GLN A 62 -11.42 -3.82 -5.22
CA GLN A 62 -12.59 -3.02 -5.56
C GLN A 62 -12.93 -2.21 -4.31
N GLY A 63 -12.74 -0.90 -4.41
CA GLY A 63 -12.98 -0.01 -3.28
C GLY A 63 -14.36 -0.32 -2.71
N ARG A 64 -14.45 -0.33 -1.38
CA ARG A 64 -15.72 -0.52 -0.65
C ARG A 64 -16.81 0.47 -1.11
N GLU A 65 -16.46 1.51 -1.87
CA GLU A 65 -17.38 2.40 -2.59
C GLU A 65 -18.45 1.72 -3.44
N SER A 66 -18.20 0.52 -3.97
CA SER A 66 -19.20 -0.21 -4.78
C SER A 66 -20.36 -0.78 -3.95
N ASN A 67 -20.19 -0.92 -2.63
CA ASN A 67 -21.20 -1.46 -1.72
C ASN A 67 -21.96 -0.38 -0.94
N TYR A 68 -21.63 0.91 -1.12
CA TYR A 68 -22.43 1.99 -0.56
C TYR A 68 -23.57 2.34 -1.51
N PRO A 69 -24.80 2.55 -1.00
CA PRO A 69 -25.90 3.05 -1.80
C PRO A 69 -25.49 4.29 -2.60
N LEU A 70 -25.96 4.41 -3.84
CA LEU A 70 -25.59 5.50 -4.78
C LEU A 70 -25.76 6.90 -4.17
N GLU A 71 -26.64 7.05 -3.19
CA GLU A 71 -26.89 8.30 -2.45
C GLU A 71 -25.70 8.77 -1.60
N MET A 72 -24.85 7.85 -1.12
CA MET A 72 -23.72 8.19 -0.24
C MET A 72 -22.43 8.56 -1.00
N ARG A 73 -22.38 8.42 -2.32
CA ARG A 73 -21.17 8.68 -3.14
C ARG A 73 -20.88 10.16 -3.37
N LYS A 74 -21.78 11.08 -3.00
CA LYS A 74 -21.72 12.50 -3.41
C LYS A 74 -21.20 13.49 -2.36
N ASN A 75 -20.68 13.06 -1.21
CA ASN A 75 -20.35 14.00 -0.13
C ASN A 75 -18.89 14.02 0.34
N SER A 76 -17.92 13.71 -0.54
CA SER A 76 -16.49 13.64 -0.20
C SER A 76 -15.73 14.98 -0.29
N ASN A 77 -16.41 16.13 -0.22
CA ASN A 77 -15.76 17.45 -0.31
C ASN A 77 -15.45 18.09 1.06
N ASN A 78 -15.29 17.32 2.13
CA ASN A 78 -14.89 17.88 3.41
C ASN A 78 -14.41 16.79 4.39
N ALA A 79 -13.10 16.52 4.40
CA ALA A 79 -12.33 16.18 5.61
C ALA A 79 -10.85 15.89 5.26
N TRP A 80 -9.98 16.87 5.51
CA TRP A 80 -8.66 16.68 6.12
C TRP A 80 -8.49 17.81 7.15
#